data_AF-A0A7S2UNV0-F1
#
_entry.id   AF-A0A7S2UNV0-F1
#
_cell.length_a   1.000
_cell.length_b   1.000
_cell.length_c   1.000
_cell.angle_alpha   90.00
_cell.angle_beta   90.00
_cell.angle_gamma   90.00
#
_symmetry.space_group_name_H-M   'P 1'
#
loop_
_entity.id
_entity.type
_entity.pdbx_description
1 polymer ?
#
loop_
_entity_poly.entity_id
_entity_poly.type
_entity_poly.pdbx_seq_one_letter_code
_entity_poly.pdbx_strand_id
1 'polypeptide(L)'
;MGSNSNRSKAGSVTLQRPDSPLDDPTNGGNVQLMEARLLELYSSLRALERSNQELKEALSTTNPNDKDFIQAIEENWSTMRKQRELAIDLVTSMKRQAVNIDLPKDICDLDIPAHVVPFSVTETGVYL
;
A
#
# COMPACT_ATOMS: atom_id res chain seq x y z
N MET A 1 11.49 -10.21 -81.23
CA MET A 1 10.22 -9.60 -80.80
C MET A 1 9.88 -10.13 -79.42
N GLY A 2 9.69 -9.26 -78.44
CA GLY A 2 9.35 -9.64 -77.07
C GLY A 2 9.92 -8.65 -76.05
N SER A 3 9.41 -7.42 -76.05
CA SER A 3 9.55 -6.49 -74.93
C SER A 3 8.58 -6.90 -73.82
N ASN A 4 8.99 -6.86 -72.55
CA ASN A 4 8.19 -6.18 -71.52
C ASN A 4 8.95 -5.96 -70.20
N SER A 5 9.02 -4.68 -69.83
CA SER A 5 9.28 -4.17 -68.48
C SER A 5 8.10 -4.41 -67.56
N ASN A 6 8.36 -4.55 -66.25
CA ASN A 6 7.55 -4.11 -65.09
C ASN A 6 8.39 -4.42 -63.84
N ARG A 7 9.10 -3.50 -63.17
CA ARG A 7 8.71 -2.38 -62.28
C ARG A 7 7.78 -2.75 -61.12
N SER A 8 8.28 -2.46 -59.90
CA SER A 8 7.62 -2.39 -58.59
C SER A 8 7.50 -3.75 -57.88
N LYS A 9 7.71 -3.89 -56.57
CA LYS A 9 7.30 -2.98 -55.50
C LYS A 9 8.05 -3.35 -54.21
N ALA A 10 8.38 -2.32 -53.43
CA ALA A 10 8.87 -2.44 -52.06
C ALA A 10 7.92 -3.31 -51.21
N GLY A 11 8.46 -4.36 -50.60
CA GLY A 11 7.83 -5.07 -49.49
C GLY A 11 8.45 -4.56 -48.19
N SER A 12 7.87 -3.50 -47.63
CA SER A 12 8.11 -3.09 -46.25
C SER A 12 7.74 -4.26 -45.35
N VAL A 13 8.72 -4.84 -44.64
CA VAL A 13 8.46 -5.76 -43.53
C VAL A 13 7.94 -4.89 -42.38
N THR A 14 6.64 -4.64 -42.39
CA THR A 14 5.96 -4.10 -41.21
C THR A 14 5.79 -5.28 -40.26
N LEU A 15 6.68 -5.40 -39.28
CA LEU A 15 6.43 -6.17 -38.06
C LEU A 15 5.21 -5.52 -37.39
N GLN A 16 4.01 -6.00 -37.70
CA GLN A 16 2.83 -5.77 -36.87
C GLN A 16 3.08 -6.51 -35.56
N ARG A 17 3.59 -5.76 -34.57
CA ARG A 17 3.44 -6.15 -33.18
C ARG A 17 1.93 -6.29 -32.95
N PRO A 18 1.43 -7.43 -32.45
CA PRO A 18 0.06 -7.46 -31.97
C PRO A 18 -0.02 -6.43 -30.85
N ASP A 19 -0.87 -5.43 -31.05
CA ASP A 19 -1.38 -4.54 -30.00
C ASP A 19 -1.82 -5.42 -28.84
N SER A 20 -0.95 -5.53 -27.83
CA SER A 20 -1.33 -6.13 -26.56
C SER A 20 -2.34 -5.17 -25.96
N PRO A 21 -3.56 -5.63 -25.64
CA PRO A 21 -4.55 -4.79 -25.02
C PRO A 21 -3.99 -4.30 -23.69
N LEU A 22 -4.36 -3.08 -23.34
CA LEU A 22 -4.14 -2.45 -22.05
C LEU A 22 -4.57 -3.40 -20.92
N ASP A 23 -3.63 -4.15 -20.36
CA ASP A 23 -3.82 -4.83 -19.08
C ASP A 23 -3.77 -3.76 -17.98
N ASP A 24 -4.96 -3.27 -17.66
CA ASP A 24 -5.45 -2.86 -16.34
C ASP A 24 -4.41 -2.80 -15.20
N PRO A 25 -4.25 -1.68 -14.48
CA PRO A 25 -3.34 -1.54 -13.34
C PRO A 25 -3.84 -2.27 -12.06
N THR A 26 -4.44 -3.45 -12.20
CA THR A 26 -4.70 -4.34 -11.07
C THR A 26 -3.40 -5.02 -10.66
N ASN A 27 -2.73 -4.34 -9.73
CA ASN A 27 -1.59 -4.74 -8.92
C ASN A 27 -1.82 -6.01 -8.07
N GLY A 28 -2.60 -6.98 -8.56
CA GLY A 28 -3.08 -8.16 -7.85
C GLY A 28 -2.43 -9.48 -8.29
N GLY A 29 -1.40 -9.44 -9.14
CA GLY A 29 -0.77 -10.64 -9.71
C GLY A 29 0.67 -10.91 -9.27
N ASN A 30 1.36 -9.97 -8.64
CA ASN A 30 2.78 -10.15 -8.28
C ASN A 30 2.94 -10.40 -6.78
N VAL A 31 3.01 -11.69 -6.41
CA VAL A 31 3.24 -12.15 -5.03
C VAL A 31 4.48 -11.49 -4.40
N GLN A 32 5.58 -11.32 -5.14
CA GLN A 32 6.80 -10.72 -4.61
C GLN A 32 6.59 -9.25 -4.24
N LEU A 33 5.82 -8.51 -5.05
CA LEU A 33 5.48 -7.13 -4.75
C LEU A 33 4.57 -7.03 -3.53
N MET A 34 3.61 -7.96 -3.39
CA MET A 34 2.73 -8.04 -2.22
C MET A 34 3.53 -8.37 -0.95
N GLU A 35 4.49 -9.30 -1.02
CA GLU A 35 5.41 -9.62 0.08
C GLU A 35 6.25 -8.42 0.48
N ALA A 36 6.87 -7.73 -0.49
CA ALA A 36 7.67 -6.54 -0.22
C ALA A 36 6.82 -5.45 0.46
N ARG A 37 5.59 -5.22 -0.02
CA ARG A 37 4.67 -4.26 0.59
C ARG A 37 4.24 -4.68 1.99
N LEU A 38 4.03 -5.97 2.23
CA LEU A 38 3.68 -6.50 3.53
C LEU A 38 4.82 -6.32 4.55
N LEU A 39 6.07 -6.55 4.14
CA LEU A 39 7.25 -6.29 4.96
C LEU A 39 7.41 -4.80 5.30
N GLU A 40 7.15 -3.93 4.34
CA GLU A 40 7.14 -2.48 4.55
C GLU A 40 6.08 -2.07 5.58
N LEU A 41 4.87 -2.63 5.48
CA LEU A 41 3.80 -2.39 6.46
C LEU A 41 4.21 -2.86 7.86
N TYR A 42 4.81 -4.03 8.00
CA TYR A 42 5.31 -4.50 9.31
C TYR A 42 6.37 -3.59 9.90
N SER A 43 7.31 -3.13 9.07
CA SER A 43 8.34 -2.17 9.50
C SER A 43 7.72 -0.84 9.95
N SER A 44 6.76 -0.32 9.18
CA SER A 44 6.07 0.93 9.51
C SER A 44 5.26 0.81 10.79
N LEU A 45 4.52 -0.28 10.98
CA LEU A 45 3.73 -0.54 12.20
C LEU A 45 4.61 -0.58 13.45
N ARG A 46 5.75 -1.27 13.40
CA ARG A 46 6.72 -1.32 14.51
C ARG A 46 7.38 0.02 14.79
N ALA A 47 7.55 0.86 13.76
CA ALA A 47 8.07 2.21 13.95
C ALA A 47 7.04 3.12 14.64
N LEU A 48 5.77 3.05 14.23
CA LEU A 48 4.67 3.79 14.85
C LEU A 48 4.42 3.34 16.30
N GLU A 49 4.50 2.05 16.57
CA GLU A 49 4.38 1.53 17.94
C GLU A 49 5.47 2.10 18.86
N ARG A 50 6.74 2.05 18.42
CA ARG A 50 7.86 2.65 19.17
C ARG A 50 7.70 4.15 19.35
N SER A 51 7.29 4.86 18.30
CA SER A 51 7.00 6.29 18.39
C SER A 51 5.90 6.58 19.44
N ASN A 52 4.84 5.77 19.49
CA ASN A 52 3.81 5.93 20.52
C ASN A 52 4.30 5.61 21.93
N GLN A 53 5.21 4.66 22.10
CA GLN A 53 5.85 4.40 23.40
C GLN A 53 6.68 5.61 23.84
N GLU A 54 7.51 6.16 22.97
CA GLU A 54 8.32 7.36 23.23
C GLU A 54 7.46 8.58 23.56
N LEU A 55 6.36 8.79 22.83
CA LEU A 55 5.41 9.89 23.10
C LEU A 55 4.70 9.72 24.44
N LYS A 56 4.30 8.50 24.80
CA LYS A 56 3.70 8.20 26.12
C LYS A 56 4.69 8.44 27.26
N GLU A 57 5.94 8.04 27.08
CA GLU A 57 7.02 8.30 28.05
C GLU A 57 7.24 9.81 28.21
N ALA A 58 7.34 10.56 27.10
CA ALA A 58 7.49 12.01 27.11
C ALA A 58 6.32 12.73 27.79
N LEU A 59 5.08 12.30 27.50
CA LEU A 59 3.85 12.79 28.11
C LEU A 59 3.86 12.57 29.62
N SER A 60 4.25 11.36 30.08
CA SER A 60 4.31 11.04 31.51
C SER A 60 5.40 11.82 32.26
N THR A 61 6.50 12.17 31.59
CA THR A 61 7.67 12.83 32.19
C THR A 61 7.54 14.35 32.21
N THR A 62 6.96 14.94 31.16
CA THR A 62 6.98 16.40 30.93
C THR A 62 5.68 17.06 31.37
N ASN A 63 4.56 16.62 30.79
CA ASN A 63 3.24 17.17 31.07
C ASN A 63 2.16 16.15 30.65
N PRO A 64 1.46 15.51 31.60
CA PRO A 64 0.50 14.45 31.29
C PRO A 64 -0.73 14.91 30.49
N ASN A 65 -0.95 16.22 30.38
CA ASN A 65 -2.08 16.82 29.67
C ASN A 65 -1.66 17.60 28.43
N ASP A 66 -0.44 17.38 27.93
CA ASP A 66 0.02 18.00 26.71
C ASP A 66 -0.79 17.49 25.51
N LYS A 67 -1.57 18.40 24.91
CA LYS A 67 -2.49 18.07 23.84
C LYS A 67 -1.77 17.67 22.56
N ASP A 68 -0.57 18.19 22.32
CA ASP A 68 0.17 17.92 21.08
C ASP A 68 0.69 16.49 21.10
N PHE A 69 1.21 16.04 22.25
CA PHE A 69 1.60 14.64 22.44
C PHE A 69 0.42 13.68 22.38
N ILE A 70 -0.71 14.01 23.01
CA ILE A 70 -1.93 13.20 22.96
C ILE A 70 -2.43 13.07 21.51
N GLN A 71 -2.50 14.18 20.78
CA GLN A 71 -2.94 14.20 19.39
C GLN A 71 -2.01 13.36 18.49
N ALA A 72 -0.68 13.50 18.63
CA ALA A 72 0.28 12.72 17.86
C ALA A 72 0.12 11.20 18.10
N ILE A 73 -0.14 10.79 19.35
CA ILE A 73 -0.41 9.38 19.69
C ILE A 73 -1.69 8.89 19.00
N GLU A 74 -2.76 9.69 19.01
CA GLU A 74 -4.03 9.37 18.36
C GLU A 74 -3.90 9.23 16.83
N GLU A 75 -3.17 10.15 16.19
CA GLU A 75 -2.88 10.12 14.75
C GLU A 75 -2.08 8.87 14.36
N ASN A 76 -1.08 8.52 15.16
CA ASN A 76 -0.30 7.30 14.98
C ASN A 76 -1.18 6.05 15.12
N TRP A 77 -2.06 5.98 16.13
CA TRP A 77 -2.99 4.85 16.26
C TRP A 77 -3.95 4.71 15.07
N SER A 78 -4.47 5.83 14.57
CA SER A 78 -5.32 5.86 13.37
C SER A 78 -4.57 5.32 12.15
N THR A 79 -3.31 5.71 11.99
CA THR A 79 -2.42 5.23 10.92
C THR A 79 -2.11 3.74 11.07
N MET A 80 -1.78 3.28 12.28
CA MET A 80 -1.53 1.87 12.57
C MET A 80 -2.73 0.99 12.22
N ARG A 81 -3.96 1.45 12.52
CA ARG A 81 -5.16 0.70 12.16
C ARG A 81 -5.30 0.52 10.66
N LYS A 82 -5.21 1.61 9.90
CA LYS A 82 -5.31 1.58 8.43
C LYS A 82 -4.26 0.65 7.83
N GLN A 83 -3.01 0.74 8.30
CA GLN A 83 -1.93 -0.13 7.83
C GLN A 83 -2.15 -1.60 8.21
N ARG A 84 -2.70 -1.88 9.40
CA ARG A 84 -3.04 -3.24 9.83
C ARG A 84 -4.14 -3.86 8.97
N GLU A 85 -5.19 -3.09 8.64
CA GLU A 85 -6.25 -3.52 7.72
C GLU A 85 -5.66 -3.87 6.34
N LEU A 86 -4.81 -3.00 5.79
CA LEU A 86 -4.10 -3.26 4.54
C LEU A 86 -3.22 -4.53 4.60
N ALA A 87 -2.55 -4.77 5.73
CA ALA A 87 -1.74 -5.98 5.91
C ALA A 87 -2.60 -7.26 5.93
N ILE A 88 -3.78 -7.20 6.57
CA ILE A 88 -4.76 -8.31 6.59
C ILE A 88 -5.29 -8.57 5.17
N ASP A 89 -5.62 -7.53 4.41
CA ASP A 89 -6.10 -7.65 3.04
C ASP A 89 -5.04 -8.24 2.10
N LEU A 90 -3.78 -7.84 2.27
CA LEU A 90 -2.65 -8.42 1.53
C LEU A 90 -2.43 -9.89 1.87
N VAL A 91 -2.41 -10.26 3.16
CA VAL A 91 -2.30 -11.67 3.57
C VAL A 91 -3.46 -12.49 3.04
N THR A 92 -4.70 -11.99 3.11
CA THR A 92 -5.88 -12.66 2.57
C THR A 92 -5.75 -12.87 1.07
N SER A 93 -5.28 -11.87 0.34
CA SER A 93 -5.05 -11.93 -1.10
C SER A 93 -3.94 -12.91 -1.47
N MET A 94 -2.85 -12.97 -0.70
CA MET A 94 -1.76 -13.93 -0.88
C MET A 94 -2.20 -15.37 -0.58
N LYS A 95 -3.00 -15.58 0.46
CA LYS A 95 -3.60 -16.90 0.77
C LYS A 95 -4.49 -17.40 -0.36
N ARG A 96 -5.26 -16.52 -1.02
CA ARG A 96 -6.04 -16.89 -2.22
C ARG A 96 -5.17 -17.34 -3.39
N GLN A 97 -3.91 -16.88 -3.45
CA GLN A 97 -2.91 -17.30 -4.42
C GLN A 97 -2.08 -18.51 -3.95
N ALA A 98 -2.57 -19.25 -2.94
CA ALA A 98 -1.92 -20.42 -2.34
C ALA A 98 -0.55 -20.14 -1.68
N VAL A 99 -0.27 -18.88 -1.33
CA VAL A 99 0.90 -18.51 -0.54
C VAL A 99 0.56 -18.67 0.95
N ASN A 100 1.30 -19.54 1.64
CA ASN A 100 1.10 -19.78 3.06
C ASN A 100 1.86 -18.74 3.89
N ILE A 101 1.24 -17.58 4.10
CA ILE A 101 1.76 -16.49 4.91
C ILE A 101 0.76 -16.13 6.01
N ASP A 102 1.25 -15.82 7.20
CA ASP A 102 0.45 -15.35 8.33
C ASP A 102 0.97 -14.01 8.83
N LEU A 103 0.08 -13.25 9.49
CA LEU A 103 0.48 -12.03 10.17
C LEU A 103 1.37 -12.38 11.39
N PRO A 104 2.52 -11.71 11.57
CA PRO A 104 3.35 -11.87 12.76
C PRO A 104 2.54 -11.57 14.03
N LYS A 105 2.82 -12.34 15.10
CA LYS A 105 2.08 -12.22 16.37
C LYS A 105 2.18 -10.81 16.97
N ASP A 106 3.36 -10.19 16.91
CA ASP A 106 3.59 -8.82 17.36
C ASP A 106 2.69 -7.80 16.65
N ILE A 107 2.40 -8.01 15.36
CA ILE A 107 1.49 -7.15 14.59
C ILE A 107 0.02 -7.40 14.97
N CYS A 108 -0.33 -8.64 15.33
CA CYS A 108 -1.66 -8.98 15.85
C CYS A 108 -1.91 -8.40 17.25
N ASP A 109 -0.87 -8.36 18.07
CA ASP A 109 -0.94 -7.96 19.48
C ASP A 109 -0.73 -6.45 19.69
N LEU A 110 -0.63 -5.66 18.61
CA LEU A 110 -0.51 -4.20 18.69
C LEU A 110 -1.68 -3.61 19.48
N ASP A 111 -1.34 -2.86 20.53
CA ASP A 111 -2.28 -2.17 21.42
C ASP A 111 -2.85 -0.91 20.75
N ILE A 112 -3.78 -1.13 19.81
CA ILE A 112 -4.54 -0.08 19.14
C ILE A 112 -5.88 0.06 19.85
N PRO A 113 -6.17 1.21 20.49
CA PRO A 113 -7.42 1.38 21.21
C PRO A 113 -8.64 1.27 20.29
N ALA A 114 -9.68 0.57 20.75
CA ALA A 114 -10.90 0.35 19.97
C ALA A 114 -11.64 1.66 19.61
N HIS A 115 -11.52 2.69 20.46
CA HIS A 115 -12.22 3.97 20.31
C HIS A 115 -11.58 4.93 19.30
N VAL A 116 -10.33 4.69 18.89
CA VAL A 116 -9.74 5.43 17.77
C VAL A 116 -10.69 5.19 16.60
N VAL A 117 -11.12 6.21 15.88
CA VAL A 117 -11.88 6.05 14.63
C VAL A 117 -10.90 6.32 13.51
N PRO A 118 -10.98 5.61 12.37
CA PRO A 118 -10.19 6.01 11.21
C PRO A 118 -10.55 7.47 10.95
N PHE A 119 -9.54 8.36 10.98
CA PHE A 119 -9.74 9.75 10.59
C PHE A 119 -10.15 9.73 9.12
N SER A 120 -11.46 9.81 8.88
CA SER A 120 -12.05 10.07 7.58
C SER A 120 -11.65 11.50 7.27
N VAL A 121 -10.74 11.67 6.31
CA VAL A 121 -10.54 12.98 5.70
C VAL A 121 -11.86 13.31 5.02
N THR A 122 -12.73 14.07 5.69
CA THR A 122 -13.77 14.81 4.98
C THR A 122 -13.02 15.88 4.20
N GLU A 123 -12.70 15.56 2.95
CA GLU A 123 -12.56 16.56 1.90
C GLU A 123 -13.85 17.39 1.90
N THR A 124 -13.84 18.50 2.62
CA THR A 124 -14.69 19.65 2.30
C THR A 124 -13.76 20.77 1.92
N GLY A 125 -13.16 20.62 0.74
CA GLY A 125 -12.91 21.76 -0.12
C GLY A 125 -14.26 22.34 -0.51
N VAL A 126 -14.66 23.41 0.16
CA VAL A 126 -15.55 24.41 -0.44
C VAL A 126 -14.90 25.75 -0.18
N TYR A 127 -14.26 26.27 -1.23
CA TYR A 127 -13.90 27.67 -1.33
C TYR A 127 -15.19 28.51 -1.22
N LEU A 128 -15.19 29.49 -0.31
CA LEU A 128 -15.98 30.71 -0.40
C LEU A 128 -15.05 31.89 -0.14
#